data_AF-A0A7C1UBH1-F1
#
_entry.id   AF-A0A7C1UBH1-F1
#
_cell.length_a   1.000
_cell.length_b   1.000
_cell.length_c   1.000
_cell.angle_alpha   90.00
_cell.angle_beta   90.00
_cell.angle_gamma   90.00
#
_symmetry.space_group_name_H-M   'P 1'
#
loop_
_entity.id
_entity.type
_entity.pdbx_description
1 polymer ?
#
loop_
_entity_poly.entity_id
_entity_poly.type
_entity_poly.pdbx_seq_one_letter_code
_entity_poly.pdbx_strand_id
1 'polypeptide(L)'
;MKHSSSRPATSPSDPESGPADTSGPPGTRRWVSLRSVLRWTAFILLGGAITSVGSERMFWFWSSNPVDHWLTSLVYAVPFAAALWAISRYRVGGLASLILVAPLFAYVTEGVITPVMYSGGPLIPFFPAWFTFWHGFIGLVGLWYLLHLWMVRGRRKLILAASVGLGAFWGLWSTTLWLPENVGDPELIADNGGPL
;
A
#
# COMPACT_ATOMS: atom_id res chain seq x y z
N MET A 1 -23.20 -7.83 51.07
CA MET A 1 -23.99 -6.66 50.62
C MET A 1 -23.76 -6.52 49.11
N LYS A 2 -24.49 -7.11 48.16
CA LYS A 2 -25.93 -7.33 47.91
C LYS A 2 -26.76 -6.04 47.81
N HIS A 3 -26.62 -5.33 46.69
CA HIS A 3 -27.67 -4.47 46.15
C HIS A 3 -28.12 -5.00 44.78
N SER A 4 -29.23 -5.72 44.81
CA SER A 4 -30.03 -6.14 43.66
C SER A 4 -30.96 -4.98 43.30
N SER A 5 -30.78 -4.40 42.12
CA SER A 5 -31.66 -3.39 41.55
C SER A 5 -32.39 -3.99 40.36
N SER A 6 -33.66 -4.32 40.59
CA SER A 6 -34.62 -4.81 39.61
C SER A 6 -35.14 -3.64 38.77
N ARG A 7 -34.88 -3.64 37.46
CA ARG A 7 -35.52 -2.73 36.51
C ARG A 7 -36.88 -3.29 36.06
N PRO A 8 -37.92 -2.44 35.94
CA PRO A 8 -39.24 -2.85 35.47
C PRO A 8 -39.26 -3.09 33.95
N ALA A 9 -40.02 -4.11 33.55
CA ALA A 9 -40.29 -4.47 32.17
C ALA A 9 -41.21 -3.43 31.51
N THR A 10 -40.73 -2.77 30.47
CA THR A 10 -41.55 -1.93 29.58
C THR A 10 -42.07 -2.79 28.43
N SER A 11 -43.39 -2.80 28.30
CA SER A 11 -44.19 -3.48 27.29
C SER A 11 -43.77 -3.16 25.85
N PRO A 12 -43.71 -4.14 24.93
CA PRO A 12 -43.55 -3.88 23.51
C PRO A 12 -44.91 -3.46 22.93
N SER A 13 -45.07 -2.18 22.61
CA SER A 13 -46.11 -1.72 21.71
C SER A 13 -45.57 -1.81 20.29
N ASP A 14 -46.03 -2.80 19.54
CA ASP A 14 -45.73 -2.96 18.12
C ASP A 14 -46.22 -1.74 17.33
N PRO A 15 -45.34 -0.99 16.65
CA PRO A 15 -45.77 0.07 15.76
C PRO A 15 -46.31 -0.55 14.48
N GLU A 16 -47.55 -0.18 14.16
CA GLU A 16 -48.26 -0.46 12.91
C GLU A 16 -47.35 -0.31 11.68
N SER A 17 -47.32 -1.36 10.88
CA SER A 17 -46.72 -1.39 9.55
C SER A 17 -47.53 -0.52 8.58
N GLY A 18 -47.24 0.77 8.55
CA GLY A 18 -47.69 1.67 7.50
C GLY A 18 -47.05 1.30 6.15
N PRO A 19 -47.75 1.52 5.01
CA PRO A 19 -47.20 1.24 3.69
C PRO A 19 -45.94 2.07 3.45
N ALA A 20 -44.86 1.39 3.06
CA ALA A 20 -43.58 2.01 2.76
C ALA A 20 -43.77 3.05 1.65
N ASP A 21 -43.65 4.33 2.02
CA ASP A 21 -43.60 5.45 1.09
C ASP A 21 -42.31 5.37 0.25
N THR A 22 -42.42 4.77 -0.93
CA THR A 22 -41.33 4.65 -1.90
C THR A 22 -41.25 5.86 -2.84
N SER A 23 -41.90 7.00 -2.51
CA SER A 23 -41.90 8.20 -3.36
C SER A 23 -40.68 9.12 -3.18
N GLY A 24 -39.64 8.65 -2.49
CA GLY A 24 -38.37 9.35 -2.37
C GLY A 24 -37.85 9.79 -3.75
N PRO A 25 -37.47 11.08 -3.92
CA PRO A 25 -37.17 11.64 -5.23
C PRO A 25 -36.05 10.85 -5.93
N PRO A 26 -36.14 10.67 -7.26
CA PRO A 26 -35.19 9.87 -8.03
C PRO A 26 -33.77 10.35 -7.76
N GLY A 27 -32.93 9.38 -7.37
CA GLY A 27 -31.62 9.58 -6.77
C GLY A 27 -30.81 10.70 -7.41
N THR A 28 -30.45 11.68 -6.58
CA THR A 28 -29.44 12.67 -6.92
C THR A 28 -28.13 11.92 -7.18
N ARG A 29 -27.81 11.69 -8.45
CA ARG A 29 -26.46 11.29 -8.88
C ARG A 29 -25.51 12.35 -8.34
N ARG A 30 -24.84 12.02 -7.24
CA ARG A 30 -23.90 12.91 -6.58
C ARG A 30 -22.72 13.09 -7.52
N TRP A 31 -22.73 14.17 -8.29
CA TRP A 31 -21.63 14.51 -9.19
C TRP A 31 -20.35 14.60 -8.37
N VAL A 32 -19.42 13.67 -8.62
CA VAL A 32 -18.10 13.73 -7.99
C VAL A 32 -17.40 14.94 -8.57
N SER A 33 -17.07 15.92 -7.72
CA SER A 33 -16.33 17.10 -8.16
C SER A 33 -15.00 16.68 -8.79
N LEU A 34 -14.65 17.26 -9.94
CA LEU A 34 -13.36 17.07 -10.62
C LEU A 34 -12.19 17.24 -9.64
N ARG A 35 -12.27 18.22 -8.73
CA ARG A 35 -11.25 18.45 -7.70
C ARG A 35 -11.08 17.26 -6.77
N SER A 36 -12.15 16.54 -6.45
CA SER A 36 -12.08 15.36 -5.60
C SER A 36 -11.44 14.20 -6.34
N VAL A 37 -11.79 14.00 -7.62
CA VAL A 37 -11.16 12.97 -8.47
C VAL A 37 -9.65 13.23 -8.57
N LEU A 38 -9.24 14.45 -8.94
CA LEU A 38 -7.82 14.81 -9.07
C LEU A 38 -7.03 14.61 -7.77
N ARG A 39 -7.61 14.96 -6.62
CA ARG A 39 -6.98 14.74 -5.31
C ARG A 39 -6.80 13.26 -5.00
N TRP A 40 -7.82 12.44 -5.26
CA TRP A 40 -7.75 10.99 -5.06
C TRP A 40 -6.73 10.35 -5.98
N THR A 41 -6.73 10.72 -7.26
CA THR A 41 -5.75 10.25 -8.24
C THR A 41 -4.33 10.63 -7.80
N ALA A 42 -4.09 11.90 -7.44
CA ALA A 42 -2.78 12.33 -6.96
C ALA A 42 -2.33 11.57 -5.70
N PHE A 43 -3.25 11.31 -4.77
CA PHE A 43 -2.95 10.54 -3.56
C PHE A 43 -2.58 9.08 -3.87
N ILE A 44 -3.30 8.45 -4.80
CA ILE A 44 -3.02 7.08 -5.25
C ILE A 44 -1.66 7.02 -5.96
N LEU A 45 -1.39 7.94 -6.87
CA LEU A 45 -0.13 8.01 -7.61
C LEU A 45 1.06 8.24 -6.66
N LEU A 46 0.91 9.15 -5.69
CA LEU A 46 1.95 9.40 -4.69
C LEU A 46 2.19 8.17 -3.79
N GLY A 47 1.13 7.48 -3.38
CA GLY A 47 1.25 6.24 -2.61
C GLY A 47 1.90 5.12 -3.41
N GLY A 48 1.57 4.97 -4.70
CA GLY A 48 2.24 4.07 -5.63
C GLY A 48 3.74 4.39 -5.75
N ALA A 49 4.10 5.66 -5.91
CA ALA A 49 5.49 6.08 -5.93
C ALA A 49 6.24 5.73 -4.63
N ILE A 50 5.68 6.07 -3.45
CA ILE A 50 6.30 5.77 -2.14
C ILE A 50 6.48 4.26 -1.94
N THR A 51 5.44 3.48 -2.22
CA THR A 51 5.49 2.03 -2.06
C THR A 51 6.44 1.38 -3.05
N SER A 52 6.53 1.87 -4.30
CA SER A 52 7.52 1.39 -5.29
C SER A 52 8.96 1.64 -4.84
N VAL A 53 9.24 2.75 -4.15
CA VAL A 53 10.58 3.01 -3.60
C VAL A 53 10.94 1.96 -2.55
N GLY A 54 10.06 1.73 -1.58
CA GLY A 54 10.31 0.78 -0.49
C GLY A 54 10.30 -0.68 -0.94
N SER A 55 9.68 -0.98 -2.06
CA SER A 55 9.52 -2.34 -2.53
C SER A 55 10.55 -2.73 -3.58
N GLU A 56 10.83 -1.86 -4.56
CA GLU A 56 11.71 -2.19 -5.70
C GLU A 56 13.05 -1.48 -5.61
N ARG A 57 13.01 -0.15 -5.51
CA ARG A 57 14.16 0.71 -5.80
C ARG A 57 15.18 0.77 -4.70
N MET A 58 14.75 0.43 -3.49
CA MET A 58 15.71 0.09 -2.47
C MET A 58 16.40 -1.20 -2.95
N PHE A 59 15.76 -2.35 -2.96
CA PHE A 59 16.57 -3.56 -2.86
C PHE A 59 17.14 -4.13 -4.18
N TRP A 60 16.46 -4.01 -5.32
CA TRP A 60 16.89 -4.74 -6.52
C TRP A 60 16.59 -4.08 -7.88
N PHE A 61 15.76 -3.03 -7.96
CA PHE A 61 15.46 -2.37 -9.23
C PHE A 61 16.17 -1.02 -9.37
N TRP A 62 17.27 -1.01 -10.12
CA TRP A 62 17.99 0.20 -10.46
C TRP A 62 18.07 0.34 -11.98
N SER A 63 17.45 1.41 -12.50
CA SER A 63 17.52 1.78 -13.91
C SER A 63 18.05 3.20 -13.99
N SER A 64 18.95 3.48 -14.93
CA SER A 64 19.38 4.85 -15.24
C SER A 64 18.32 5.59 -16.07
N ASN A 65 17.36 4.87 -16.65
CA ASN A 65 16.29 5.44 -17.45
C ASN A 65 15.16 5.96 -16.55
N PRO A 66 14.89 7.27 -16.53
CA PRO A 66 13.84 7.84 -15.71
C PRO A 66 12.44 7.35 -16.09
N VAL A 67 12.22 6.86 -17.32
CA VAL A 67 10.91 6.35 -17.74
C VAL A 67 10.53 5.08 -16.97
N ASP A 68 11.48 4.17 -16.74
CA ASP A 68 11.24 2.92 -16.03
C ASP A 68 10.82 3.19 -14.58
N HIS A 69 11.42 4.22 -13.97
CA HIS A 69 11.01 4.72 -12.67
C HIS A 69 9.54 5.13 -12.64
N TRP A 70 9.12 5.95 -13.61
CA TRP A 70 7.72 6.39 -13.70
C TRP A 70 6.78 5.21 -13.92
N LEU A 71 7.12 4.32 -14.85
CA LEU A 71 6.29 3.17 -15.18
C LEU A 71 6.14 2.23 -13.98
N THR A 72 7.22 1.95 -13.26
CA THR A 72 7.18 1.14 -12.03
C THR A 72 6.27 1.76 -10.98
N SER A 73 6.37 3.08 -10.76
CA SER A 73 5.51 3.77 -9.80
C SER A 73 4.03 3.78 -10.23
N LEU A 74 3.75 3.84 -11.54
CA LEU A 74 2.40 3.72 -12.09
C LEU A 74 1.83 2.31 -11.89
N VAL A 75 2.63 1.26 -12.11
CA VAL A 75 2.24 -0.13 -11.83
C VAL A 75 1.87 -0.27 -10.35
N TYR A 76 2.68 0.28 -9.46
CA TYR A 76 2.45 0.27 -8.01
C TYR A 76 1.22 1.06 -7.55
N ALA A 77 0.71 1.98 -8.36
CA ALA A 77 -0.53 2.68 -8.05
C ALA A 77 -1.74 1.73 -8.01
N VAL A 78 -1.71 0.63 -8.77
CA VAL A 78 -2.78 -0.39 -8.82
C VAL A 78 -2.90 -1.19 -7.51
N PRO A 79 -1.86 -1.90 -7.01
CA PRO A 79 -1.93 -2.59 -5.72
C PRO A 79 -2.17 -1.61 -4.57
N PHE A 80 -1.65 -0.38 -4.66
CA PHE A 80 -1.91 0.64 -3.66
C PHE A 80 -3.39 1.06 -3.61
N ALA A 81 -4.03 1.25 -4.77
CA ALA A 81 -5.47 1.50 -4.84
C ALA A 81 -6.29 0.32 -4.29
N ALA A 82 -5.89 -0.92 -4.59
CA ALA A 82 -6.52 -2.11 -4.04
C ALA A 82 -6.39 -2.18 -2.51
N ALA A 83 -5.23 -1.82 -1.95
CA ALA A 83 -5.02 -1.73 -0.51
C ALA A 83 -5.90 -0.66 0.13
N LEU A 84 -6.01 0.54 -0.47
CA LEU A 84 -6.91 1.59 0.01
C LEU A 84 -8.38 1.17 -0.03
N TRP A 85 -8.79 0.47 -1.11
CA TRP A 85 -10.12 -0.12 -1.20
C TRP A 85 -10.37 -1.11 -0.06
N ALA A 86 -9.42 -2.01 0.23
CA ALA A 86 -9.54 -2.97 1.32
C ALA A 86 -9.62 -2.27 2.68
N ILE A 87 -8.75 -1.28 2.93
CA ILE A 87 -8.76 -0.45 4.16
C ILE A 87 -10.14 0.19 4.36
N SER A 88 -10.70 0.77 3.31
CA SER A 88 -12.01 1.41 3.35
C SER A 88 -13.14 0.38 3.55
N ARG A 89 -13.13 -0.70 2.77
CA ARG A 89 -14.17 -1.74 2.75
C ARG A 89 -14.27 -2.51 4.07
N TYR A 90 -13.14 -2.76 4.71
CA TYR A 90 -13.04 -3.52 5.97
C TYR A 90 -12.86 -2.63 7.21
N ARG A 91 -12.93 -1.29 7.04
CA ARG A 91 -12.83 -0.31 8.12
C ARG A 91 -11.56 -0.49 8.98
N VAL A 92 -10.43 -0.67 8.32
CA VAL A 92 -9.12 -0.85 8.96
C VAL A 92 -8.74 0.43 9.72
N GLY A 93 -8.87 0.38 11.05
CA GLY A 93 -8.68 1.55 11.92
C GLY A 93 -7.37 1.59 12.70
N GLY A 94 -6.51 0.56 12.60
CA GLY A 94 -5.30 0.47 13.42
C GLY A 94 -4.16 -0.27 12.73
N LEU A 95 -2.96 -0.19 13.33
CA LEU A 95 -1.77 -0.83 12.78
C LEU A 95 -1.92 -2.36 12.69
N ALA A 96 -2.49 -2.98 13.72
CA ALA A 96 -2.72 -4.43 13.74
C ALA A 96 -3.64 -4.91 12.60
N SER A 97 -4.68 -4.13 12.27
CA SER A 97 -5.56 -4.46 11.15
C SER A 97 -4.93 -4.11 9.79
N LEU A 98 -4.05 -3.11 9.73
CA LEU A 98 -3.29 -2.81 8.51
C LEU A 98 -2.30 -3.91 8.14
N ILE A 99 -1.72 -4.60 9.13
CA ILE A 99 -0.86 -5.78 8.93
C ILE A 99 -1.59 -6.87 8.13
N LEU A 100 -2.91 -6.98 8.24
CA LEU A 100 -3.70 -7.94 7.46
C LEU A 100 -3.92 -7.51 6.00
N VAL A 101 -3.76 -6.23 5.68
CA VAL A 101 -3.83 -5.69 4.31
C VAL A 101 -2.49 -5.85 3.58
N ALA A 102 -1.38 -5.89 4.30
CA ALA A 102 -0.04 -6.01 3.73
C ALA A 102 0.13 -7.25 2.80
N PRO A 103 -0.32 -8.47 3.17
CA PRO A 103 -0.28 -9.63 2.28
C PRO A 103 -1.10 -9.44 1.01
N LEU A 104 -2.26 -8.78 1.09
CA LEU A 104 -3.09 -8.51 -0.09
C LEU A 104 -2.35 -7.57 -1.06
N PHE A 105 -1.74 -6.49 -0.53
CA PHE A 105 -0.93 -5.59 -1.32
C PHE A 105 0.20 -6.34 -2.02
N ALA A 106 0.99 -7.11 -1.28
CA ALA A 106 2.09 -7.89 -1.82
C ALA A 106 1.65 -8.92 -2.87
N TYR A 107 0.50 -9.57 -2.65
CA TYR A 107 -0.06 -10.52 -3.59
C TYR A 107 -0.45 -9.87 -4.93
N VAL A 108 -1.04 -8.67 -4.89
CA VAL A 108 -1.39 -7.92 -6.12
C VAL A 108 -0.14 -7.37 -6.80
N THR A 109 0.87 -6.95 -6.03
CA THR A 109 2.12 -6.41 -6.58
C THR A 109 2.94 -7.48 -7.33
N GLU A 110 3.18 -8.63 -6.71
CA GLU A 110 4.07 -9.66 -7.27
C GLU A 110 3.54 -11.09 -7.15
N GLY A 111 2.62 -11.36 -6.23
CA GLY A 111 2.12 -12.73 -5.98
C GLY A 111 1.45 -13.43 -7.17
N VAL A 112 1.01 -12.69 -8.20
CA VAL A 112 0.43 -13.27 -9.42
C VAL A 112 1.47 -13.49 -10.53
N ILE A 113 2.41 -12.56 -10.70
CA ILE A 113 3.35 -12.55 -11.84
C ILE A 113 4.57 -13.41 -11.51
N THR A 114 5.11 -13.26 -10.31
CA THR A 114 6.40 -13.81 -9.93
C THR A 114 6.40 -15.35 -9.90
N PRO A 115 5.38 -16.04 -9.36
CA PRO A 115 5.33 -17.51 -9.41
C PRO A 115 5.23 -18.09 -10.82
N VAL A 116 4.65 -17.34 -11.77
CA VAL A 116 4.57 -17.74 -13.18
C VAL A 116 5.96 -17.63 -13.84
N MET A 117 6.72 -16.58 -13.50
CA MET A 117 8.07 -16.37 -14.03
C MET A 117 9.11 -17.36 -13.49
N TYR A 118 9.07 -17.68 -12.19
CA TYR A 118 10.10 -18.50 -11.54
C TYR A 118 9.83 -20.02 -11.55
N SER A 119 8.84 -20.48 -12.32
CA SER A 119 8.59 -21.87 -12.74
C SER A 119 9.25 -23.01 -11.93
N GLY A 120 8.84 -23.17 -10.67
CA GLY A 120 9.06 -24.42 -9.92
C GLY A 120 10.26 -24.51 -8.96
N GLY A 121 11.04 -23.46 -8.73
CA GLY A 121 12.19 -23.52 -7.80
C GLY A 121 11.80 -23.91 -6.35
N PRO A 122 12.72 -24.52 -5.56
CA PRO A 122 12.43 -25.00 -4.20
C PRO A 122 12.04 -23.89 -3.21
N LEU A 123 12.24 -22.62 -3.58
CA LEU A 123 11.90 -21.46 -2.76
C LEU A 123 10.47 -20.96 -2.92
N ILE A 124 9.68 -21.52 -3.86
CA ILE A 124 8.28 -21.11 -4.10
C ILE A 124 7.41 -21.08 -2.84
N PRO A 125 7.52 -22.03 -1.88
CA PRO A 125 6.73 -21.96 -0.65
C PRO A 125 7.06 -20.74 0.23
N PHE A 126 8.26 -20.17 0.11
CA PHE A 126 8.74 -19.04 0.92
C PHE A 126 8.46 -17.69 0.27
N PHE A 127 8.33 -17.64 -1.06
CA PHE A 127 8.10 -16.42 -1.82
C PHE A 127 6.90 -15.59 -1.36
N PRO A 128 5.72 -16.15 -1.03
CA PRO A 128 4.61 -15.35 -0.52
C PRO A 128 4.94 -14.58 0.76
N ALA A 129 5.67 -15.20 1.69
CA ALA A 129 6.09 -14.56 2.94
C ALA A 129 7.16 -13.48 2.68
N TRP A 130 8.12 -13.79 1.80
CA TRP A 130 9.15 -12.85 1.36
C TRP A 130 8.53 -11.60 0.72
N PHE A 131 7.64 -11.77 -0.25
CA PHE A 131 6.94 -10.65 -0.91
C PHE A 131 6.05 -9.88 0.06
N THR A 132 5.36 -10.58 0.97
CA THR A 132 4.59 -9.91 2.04
C THR A 132 5.47 -9.01 2.88
N PHE A 133 6.67 -9.46 3.22
CA PHE A 133 7.61 -8.65 3.99
C PHE A 133 8.07 -7.41 3.22
N TRP A 134 8.56 -7.58 1.99
CA TRP A 134 9.09 -6.46 1.21
C TRP A 134 8.02 -5.48 0.76
N HIS A 135 7.05 -5.94 -0.03
CA HIS A 135 6.05 -5.05 -0.61
C HIS A 135 5.03 -4.61 0.46
N GLY A 136 4.57 -5.56 1.27
CA GLY A 136 3.56 -5.31 2.30
C GLY A 136 4.11 -4.54 3.50
N PHE A 137 5.08 -5.11 4.22
CA PHE A 137 5.54 -4.48 5.47
C PHE A 137 6.48 -3.31 5.25
N ILE A 138 7.47 -3.40 4.36
CA ILE A 138 8.40 -2.28 4.15
C ILE A 138 7.74 -1.19 3.31
N GLY A 139 7.20 -1.54 2.14
CA GLY A 139 6.55 -0.59 1.24
C GLY A 139 5.31 0.07 1.84
N LEU A 140 4.25 -0.72 2.08
CA LEU A 140 2.95 -0.19 2.51
C LEU A 140 2.94 0.24 3.99
N VAL A 141 3.34 -0.63 4.92
CA VAL A 141 3.26 -0.33 6.36
C VAL A 141 4.40 0.59 6.81
N GLY A 142 5.62 0.31 6.39
CA GLY A 142 6.83 1.01 6.82
C GLY A 142 6.90 2.40 6.22
N LEU A 143 7.04 2.52 4.89
CA LEU A 143 7.22 3.82 4.25
C LEU A 143 5.91 4.60 4.18
N TRP A 144 4.87 4.06 3.53
CA TRP A 144 3.67 4.85 3.28
C TRP A 144 2.90 5.17 4.57
N TYR A 145 2.54 4.16 5.37
CA TYR A 145 1.68 4.37 6.53
C TYR A 145 2.36 5.19 7.62
N LEU A 146 3.63 4.95 7.95
CA LEU A 146 4.34 5.76 8.95
C LEU A 146 4.52 7.20 8.48
N LEU A 147 4.87 7.42 7.21
CA LEU A 147 4.97 8.77 6.66
C LEU A 147 3.62 9.49 6.72
N HIS A 148 2.54 8.85 6.30
CA HIS A 148 1.19 9.38 6.41
C HIS A 148 0.82 9.71 7.86
N LEU A 149 1.09 8.80 8.79
CA LEU A 149 0.84 8.98 10.23
C LEU A 149 1.59 10.18 10.80
N TRP A 150 2.87 10.35 10.43
CA TRP A 150 3.69 11.47 10.88
C TRP A 150 3.27 12.78 10.24
N MET A 151 2.85 12.78 8.97
CA MET A 151 2.30 13.97 8.30
C MET A 151 1.01 14.44 8.97
N VAL A 152 0.05 13.53 9.20
CA VAL A 152 -1.22 13.86 9.87
C VAL A 152 -1.00 14.37 11.29
N ARG A 153 -0.01 13.83 12.01
CA ARG A 153 0.36 14.28 13.36
C ARG A 153 1.33 15.47 13.40
N GLY A 154 1.67 16.06 12.25
CA GLY A 154 2.56 17.22 12.17
C GLY A 154 4.00 16.96 12.65
N ARG A 155 4.48 15.71 12.66
CA ARG A 155 5.81 15.33 13.18
C ARG A 155 6.94 15.61 12.20
N ARG A 156 7.09 16.87 11.78
CA ARG A 156 8.05 17.31 10.74
C ARG A 156 9.51 16.93 11.05
N LYS A 157 9.94 17.09 12.31
CA LYS A 157 11.31 16.72 12.73
C LYS A 157 11.58 15.23 12.56
N LEU A 158 10.60 14.38 12.86
CA LEU A 158 10.72 12.94 12.71
C LEU A 158 10.77 12.54 11.24
N ILE A 159 9.94 13.18 10.40
CA ILE A 159 9.99 12.98 8.94
C ILE A 159 11.39 13.35 8.42
N LEU A 160 11.90 14.54 8.77
CA LEU A 160 13.22 14.97 8.34
C LEU A 160 14.32 14.00 8.81
N ALA A 161 14.32 13.64 10.10
CA ALA A 161 15.29 12.71 10.64
C ALA A 161 15.21 11.32 9.98
N ALA A 162 14.01 10.79 9.77
CA ALA A 162 13.80 9.52 9.10
C ALA A 162 14.22 9.56 7.63
N SER A 163 13.93 10.64 6.90
CA SER A 163 14.37 10.82 5.50
C SER A 163 15.88 10.93 5.39
N VAL A 164 16.53 11.70 6.27
CA VAL A 164 18.00 11.80 6.31
C VAL A 164 18.62 10.46 6.67
N GLY A 165 18.10 9.78 7.71
CA GLY A 165 18.59 8.48 8.13
C GLY A 165 18.41 7.41 7.05
N LEU A 166 17.24 7.38 6.40
CA LEU A 166 16.96 6.46 5.30
C LEU A 166 17.89 6.74 4.10
N GLY A 167 18.07 8.01 3.72
CA GLY A 167 18.97 8.40 2.64
C GLY A 167 20.43 8.05 2.92
N ALA A 168 20.91 8.27 4.15
CA ALA A 168 22.28 7.94 4.55
C ALA A 168 22.50 6.43 4.60
N PHE A 169 21.57 5.69 5.22
CA PHE A 169 21.58 4.22 5.21
C PHE A 169 21.59 3.69 3.78
N TRP A 170 20.73 4.23 2.93
CA TRP A 170 20.60 3.80 1.55
C TRP A 170 21.84 4.11 0.70
N GLY A 171 22.41 5.31 0.88
CA GLY A 171 23.67 5.69 0.26
C GLY A 171 24.79 4.72 0.64
N LEU A 172 24.95 4.41 1.92
CA LEU A 172 25.96 3.45 2.39
C LEU A 172 25.70 2.02 1.87
N TRP A 173 24.44 1.55 1.94
CA TRP A 173 24.06 0.24 1.42
C TRP A 173 24.37 0.11 -0.08
N SER A 174 24.12 1.19 -0.84
CA SER A 174 24.36 1.19 -2.29
C SER A 174 25.83 1.02 -2.65
N THR A 175 26.78 1.49 -1.83
CA THR A 175 28.21 1.27 -2.09
C THR A 175 28.66 -0.17 -1.84
N THR A 176 27.85 -0.99 -1.17
CA THR A 176 28.21 -2.38 -0.84
C THR A 176 27.60 -3.42 -1.79
N LEU A 177 26.46 -3.12 -2.41
CA LEU A 177 25.75 -4.05 -3.29
C LEU A 177 25.82 -3.67 -4.78
N TRP A 178 25.88 -2.37 -5.06
CA TRP A 178 25.87 -1.83 -6.41
C TRP A 178 27.26 -1.34 -6.81
N LEU A 179 28.24 -2.26 -6.72
CA LEU A 179 29.60 -1.99 -7.19
C LEU A 179 29.60 -1.80 -8.73
N PRO A 180 30.53 -1.01 -9.30
CA PRO A 180 30.60 -0.76 -10.73
C PRO A 180 30.63 -2.03 -11.59
N GLU A 181 31.25 -3.09 -11.08
CA GLU A 181 31.26 -4.42 -11.69
C GLU A 181 29.86 -5.08 -11.79
N ASN A 182 28.90 -4.75 -10.92
CA ASN A 182 27.53 -5.26 -10.99
C ASN A 182 26.60 -4.37 -11.83
N VAL A 183 26.90 -3.07 -11.90
CA VAL A 183 26.07 -2.07 -12.60
C VAL A 183 26.49 -1.91 -14.07
N GLY A 184 27.76 -2.20 -14.38
CA GLY A 184 28.33 -2.13 -15.72
C GLY A 184 28.49 -3.49 -16.41
N ASP A 185 28.04 -4.58 -15.80
CA ASP A 185 28.10 -5.92 -16.40
C ASP A 185 27.16 -5.97 -17.63
N PRO A 186 27.69 -6.17 -18.85
CA PRO A 186 26.89 -6.25 -20.06
C PRO A 186 25.83 -7.35 -20.00
N GLU A 187 26.08 -8.46 -19.28
CA GLU A 187 25.12 -9.57 -19.15
C GLU A 187 23.94 -9.16 -18.27
N LEU A 188 24.19 -8.50 -17.13
CA LEU A 188 23.12 -7.96 -16.27
C LEU A 188 22.36 -6.80 -16.93
N ILE A 189 23.02 -6.01 -17.77
CA ILE A 189 22.36 -4.94 -18.55
C ILE A 189 21.48 -5.53 -19.65
N ALA A 190 21.94 -6.58 -20.34
CA ALA A 190 21.17 -7.27 -21.37
C ALA A 190 19.93 -7.98 -20.76
N ASP A 191 20.08 -8.62 -19.60
CA ASP A 191 18.97 -9.29 -18.90
C ASP A 191 17.92 -8.31 -18.34
N ASN A 192 18.30 -7.05 -18.10
CA ASN A 192 17.39 -5.97 -17.65
C ASN A 192 16.86 -5.09 -18.80
N GLY A 193 17.02 -5.50 -20.06
CA GLY A 193 16.43 -4.82 -21.22
C GLY A 193 17.23 -3.62 -21.76
N GLY A 194 18.54 -3.55 -21.49
CA GLY A 194 19.42 -2.58 -22.12
C GLY A 194 19.58 -2.83 -23.64
N PRO A 195 19.74 -1.79 -24.46
CA PRO A 195 20.08 -1.96 -25.86
C PRO A 195 21.48 -2.57 -25.97
N LEU A 196 21.59 -3.67 -26.73
CA LEU A 196 22.87 -4.21 -27.20
C LEU A 196 23.62 -3.21 -28.08
#